data_AF-A0A378YFP5-F1
#
_entry.id   AF-A0A378YFP5-F1
#
_cell.length_a   1.000
_cell.length_b   1.000
_cell.length_c   1.000
_cell.angle_alpha   90.00
_cell.angle_beta   90.00
_cell.angle_gamma   90.00
#
_symmetry.space_group_name_H-M   'P 1'
#
loop_
_entity.id
_entity.type
_entity.pdbx_description
1 polymer ?
#
loop_
_entity_poly.entity_id
_entity_poly.type
_entity_poly.pdbx_seq_one_letter_code
_entity_poly.pdbx_strand_id
1 'polypeptide(L)' 'MKKVAIIQSNYLPWKGYFDLIAAVDEFVLYDDMQYTRRDWRNRNQIKTPQGLQWLTVPVVVKGRYHQTILETEIDGSD' A
#
# COMPACT_ATOMS: atom_id res chain seq x y z
N MET A 1 -6.42 -26.10 12.47
CA MET A 1 -7.16 -25.41 11.39
C MET A 1 -6.22 -24.36 10.81
N LYS A 2 -6.04 -24.28 9.48
CA LYS A 2 -5.10 -23.34 8.84
C LYS A 2 -5.64 -21.91 8.95
N LYS A 3 -4.81 -20.96 9.40
CA LYS A 3 -5.12 -19.53 9.46
C LYS A 3 -4.58 -18.84 8.22
N VAL A 4 -5.43 -18.07 7.55
CA VAL A 4 -5.08 -17.34 6.33
C VAL A 4 -5.40 -15.87 6.53
N ALA A 5 -4.48 -14.98 6.19
CA ALA A 5 -4.73 -13.55 6.07
C ALA A 5 -4.64 -13.11 4.62
N ILE A 6 -5.59 -12.26 4.21
CA ILE A 6 -5.65 -11.69 2.86
C ILE A 6 -5.77 -10.18 3.02
N ILE A 7 -4.82 -9.42 2.48
CA ILE A 7 -4.80 -7.96 2.61
C ILE A 7 -4.24 -7.29 1.37
N GLN A 8 -4.75 -6.09 1.05
CA GLN A 8 -4.22 -5.26 -0.03
C GLN A 8 -2.84 -4.69 0.32
N SER A 9 -1.95 -4.60 -0.66
CA SER A 9 -0.61 -4.03 -0.49
C SER A 9 -0.65 -2.50 -0.27
N ASN A 10 0.33 -1.99 0.49
CA ASN A 10 0.52 -0.56 0.78
C ASN A 10 2.03 -0.23 0.82
N TYR A 11 2.40 0.99 0.45
CA TYR A 11 3.79 1.45 0.31
C TYR A 11 4.61 1.36 1.60
N LEU A 12 4.04 1.73 2.76
CA LEU A 12 4.70 1.58 4.08
C LEU A 12 3.78 0.79 5.03
N PRO A 13 3.99 -0.53 5.14
CA PRO A 13 3.28 -1.35 6.10
C PRO A 13 3.52 -0.88 7.53
N TRP A 14 2.45 -0.76 8.32
CA TRP A 14 2.51 -0.42 9.74
C TRP A 14 2.70 -1.68 10.59
N LYS A 15 2.98 -1.51 11.89
CA LYS A 15 3.31 -2.62 12.80
C LYS A 15 2.32 -3.81 12.72
N GLY A 16 1.01 -3.56 12.70
CA GLY A 16 0.03 -4.64 12.68
C GLY A 16 -0.06 -5.40 11.36
N TYR A 17 0.50 -4.87 10.26
CA TYR A 17 0.70 -5.64 9.03
C TYR A 17 1.67 -6.80 9.28
N PHE A 18 2.76 -6.53 10.00
CA PHE A 18 3.73 -7.56 10.40
C PHE A 18 3.17 -8.47 11.48
N ASP A 19 2.38 -7.95 12.41
CA ASP A 19 1.68 -8.79 13.38
C ASP A 19 0.69 -9.75 12.69
N LEU A 20 0.04 -9.30 11.60
CA LEU A 20 -0.84 -10.15 10.79
C LEU A 20 -0.07 -11.29 10.14
N ILE A 21 1.08 -11.00 9.51
CA ILE A 21 1.98 -11.99 8.92
C ILE A 21 2.40 -13.02 9.98
N ALA A 22 2.80 -12.55 11.17
CA ALA A 22 3.23 -13.43 12.27
C ALA A 22 2.09 -14.28 12.86
N ALA A 23 0.84 -13.87 12.67
CA ALA A 23 -0.33 -14.53 13.25
C ALA A 23 -0.96 -15.61 12.37
N VAL A 24 -0.55 -15.77 11.10
CA VAL A 24 -1.17 -16.70 10.13
C VAL A 24 -0.20 -17.73 9.58
N ASP A 25 -0.74 -18.84 9.06
CA ASP A 25 0.05 -19.88 8.40
C ASP A 25 0.29 -19.55 6.91
N GLU A 26 -0.58 -18.75 6.32
CA GLU A 26 -0.49 -18.28 4.93
C GLU A 26 -0.97 -16.84 4.83
N PHE A 27 -0.17 -16.03 4.14
CA PHE A 27 -0.43 -14.62 3.93
C PHE A 27 -0.52 -14.33 2.43
N VAL A 28 -1.62 -13.72 2.02
CA VAL A 28 -1.93 -13.44 0.61
C VAL A 28 -2.01 -11.93 0.41
N LEU A 29 -1.24 -11.44 -0.56
CA LEU A 29 -1.41 -10.08 -1.07
C LEU A 29 -2.59 -10.08 -2.04
N TYR A 30 -3.57 -9.24 -1.78
CA TYR A 30 -4.72 -9.02 -2.66
C TYR A 30 -4.56 -7.72 -3.44
N ASP A 31 -3.68 -7.76 -4.43
CA ASP A 31 -3.30 -6.63 -5.28
C ASP A 31 -3.99 -6.61 -6.65
N ASP A 32 -4.76 -7.64 -6.98
CA ASP A 32 -5.67 -7.68 -8.14
C ASP A 32 -6.90 -6.75 -7.98
N MET A 33 -7.06 -6.07 -6.83
CA MET A 33 -8.12 -5.09 -6.63
C MET A 33 -7.78 -3.73 -7.25
N GLN A 34 -8.81 -2.98 -7.65
CA GLN A 34 -8.67 -1.63 -8.21
C GLN A 34 -7.87 -0.69 -7.29
N TYR A 35 -6.92 0.05 -7.88
CA TYR A 35 -6.18 1.11 -7.23
C TYR A 35 -7.10 2.29 -6.88
N THR A 36 -7.07 2.70 -5.61
CA THR A 36 -7.83 3.82 -5.07
C THR A 36 -7.00 5.10 -5.03
N ARG A 37 -7.49 6.16 -5.68
CA ARG A 37 -6.80 7.46 -5.69
C ARG A 37 -7.06 8.23 -4.40
N ARG A 38 -6.09 9.07 -4.00
CA ARG A 38 -6.18 9.97 -2.84
C ARG A 38 -6.37 9.24 -1.50
N ASP A 39 -5.85 8.03 -1.39
CA ASP A 39 -5.88 7.23 -0.17
C ASP A 39 -4.49 7.20 0.51
N TRP A 40 -4.25 6.19 1.34
CA TRP A 40 -3.01 5.95 2.07
C TRP A 40 -2.07 4.96 1.38
N ARG A 41 -2.43 4.47 0.19
CA ARG A 41 -1.76 3.32 -0.42
C ARG A 41 -0.35 3.64 -0.85
N ASN A 42 -0.16 4.79 -1.47
CA ASN A 42 1.13 5.30 -1.91
C ASN A 42 1.62 6.48 -1.05
N ARG A 43 1.01 6.75 0.10
CA ARG A 43 1.46 7.83 0.99
C ARG A 43 1.19 7.58 2.47
N ASN A 44 2.10 8.00 3.32
CA ASN A 44 1.96 7.92 4.78
C ASN A 44 2.33 9.24 5.44
N GLN A 45 1.80 9.48 6.63
CA GLN A 45 2.26 10.58 7.48
C GLN A 45 3.41 10.11 8.35
N ILE A 46 4.52 10.84 8.31
CA ILE A 46 5.69 10.59 9.15
C ILE A 46 5.92 11.76 10.09
N LYS A 47 6.39 11.45 11.30
CA LYS A 47 6.82 12.46 12.26
C LYS A 47 8.23 12.93 11.89
N THR A 48 8.39 14.23 11.70
CA THR A 48 9.68 14.87 11.47
C THR A 48 9.94 15.91 12.57
N PRO A 49 11.17 16.42 12.73
CA PRO A 49 11.43 17.56 13.61
C PRO A 49 10.63 18.83 13.25
N GLN A 50 10.16 18.95 12.00
CA GLN A 50 9.36 20.06 11.49
C GLN A 50 7.84 19.80 11.57
N GLY A 51 7.41 18.71 12.21
CA GLY A 51 6.01 18.31 12.34
C GLY A 51 5.63 17.09 11.49
N LEU A 52 4.32 16.85 11.35
CA LEU A 52 3.81 15.77 10.50
C LEU A 52 3.96 16.15 9.02
N GLN A 53 4.56 15.25 8.25
CA GLN A 53 4.75 15.42 6.81
C GLN A 53 4.23 14.21 6.05
N TRP A 54 3.74 14.45 4.83
CA TRP A 54 3.39 13.38 3.91
C TRP A 54 4.64 12.87 3.20
N LEU A 55 4.91 11.58 3.36
CA LEU A 55 5.83 10.83 2.52
C LEU A 55 4.98 10.14 1.45
N THR A 56 5.14 10.55 0.19
CA THR A 56 4.32 10.08 -0.94
C THR A 56 5.23 9.48 -2.01
N VAL A 57 4.90 8.29 -2.50
CA VAL A 57 5.45 7.75 -3.74
C VAL A 57 4.55 8.18 -4.89
N PRO A 58 5.07 8.93 -5.87
CA PRO A 58 4.29 9.31 -7.03
C PRO A 58 4.02 8.07 -7.89
N VAL A 59 2.82 7.99 -8.46
CA VAL A 59 2.37 6.83 -9.25
C VAL A 59 1.60 7.30 -10.49
N VAL A 60 1.68 6.51 -11.56
CA VAL A 60 1.00 6.81 -12.82
C VAL A 60 -0.50 6.57 -12.68
N VAL A 61 -1.29 7.65 -12.69
CA VAL A 61 -2.76 7.59 -12.54
C VAL A 61 -3.52 8.18 -13.71
N LYS A 62 -2.90 9.02 -14.55
CA LYS A 62 -3.61 9.68 -15.66
C LYS A 62 -4.08 8.63 -16.68
N GLY A 63 -5.37 8.62 -16.99
CA GLY A 63 -5.96 7.63 -17.91
C GLY A 63 -6.11 6.21 -17.35
N ARG A 64 -5.53 5.90 -16.19
CA ARG A 64 -5.56 4.57 -15.57
C ARG A 64 -6.61 4.51 -14.44
N TYR A 65 -7.88 4.48 -14.80
CA TYR A 65 -8.98 4.48 -13.82
C TYR A 65 -9.30 3.10 -13.24
N HIS A 66 -9.07 2.05 -14.02
CA HIS A 66 -9.39 0.67 -13.63
C HIS A 66 -8.16 -0.18 -13.32
N GLN A 67 -6.96 0.43 -13.30
CA GLN A 67 -5.73 -0.30 -12.98
C GLN A 67 -5.86 -0.94 -11.60
N THR A 68 -5.35 -2.16 -11.48
CA THR A 68 -5.24 -2.82 -10.18
C THR A 68 -4.09 -2.21 -9.38
N ILE A 69 -3.96 -2.59 -8.11
CA ILE A 69 -2.83 -2.19 -7.29
C ILE A 69 -1.54 -2.79 -7.86
N LEU A 70 -1.59 -4.05 -8.33
CA LEU A 70 -0.47 -4.73 -8.97
C LEU A 70 0.03 -4.02 -10.25
N GLU A 71 -0.87 -3.45 -11.04
CA GLU A 71 -0.55 -2.74 -12.30
C GLU A 71 -0.09 -1.29 -12.09
N THR A 72 -0.14 -0.78 -10.86
CA THR A 72 0.18 0.62 -10.58
C THR A 72 1.69 0.83 -10.59
N GLU A 73 2.17 1.60 -11.56
CA GLU A 73 3.59 1.93 -11.72
C GLU A 73 3.97 3.19 -10.94
N ILE A 74 5.17 3.17 -10.35
CA ILE A 74 5.80 4.36 -9.76
C ILE A 74 6.13 5.34 -10.87
N ASP A 75 5.82 6.61 -10.66
CA ASP A 75 6.18 7.68 -11.58
C ASP A 75 7.63 8.09 -11.31
N GLY A 76 8.54 7.72 -12.21
CA GLY A 76 9.98 7.94 -12.07
C GLY A 76 10.47 9.32 -12.49
N SER A 77 9.56 10.28 -12.70
CA SER A 77 9.92 11.66 -13.00
C SER A 77 10.25 12.43 -11.72
N ASP A 78 11.51 12.34 -11.28
CA ASP A 78 12.12 13.27 -10.32
C ASP A 78 12.96 14.32 -11.07
#